data_AF-A0ABD3WUT1-F1
#
_entry.id   AF-A0ABD3WUT1-F1
#
_cell.length_a   1.000
_cell.length_b   1.000
_cell.length_c   1.000
_cell.angle_alpha   90.00
_cell.angle_beta   90.00
_cell.angle_gamma   90.00
#
_symmetry.space_group_name_H-M   'P 1'
#
loop_
_entity.id
_entity.type
_entity.pdbx_description
1 polymer ?
#
loop_
_entity_poly.entity_id
_entity_poly.type
_entity_poly.pdbx_seq_one_letter_code
_entity_poly.pdbx_strand_id
1 'polypeptide(L)'
;MDEDVLASGGYLEMVNAEDPFQEAIVKSLEIGSVMPLVKEELKLKIQSRRLSEGRGELKVEFTSPPKYEVKQERSETDNKIETRKKRNRQSASKSRQKRKGHEESILKEVEKQQAIHANLQIEVNSLRNIKKLLQVRISKHLAKCPKYGKVMSQQTNMNPLDKEAWERLREVRKFGALSTSILNSAFPNTPVQWKIAIPTAT
;
A
#
# COMPACT_ATOMS: atom_id res chain seq x y z
N MET A 1 65.19 21.54 -16.55
CA MET A 1 65.85 20.24 -16.70
C MET A 1 66.93 20.25 -15.66
N ASP A 2 66.76 19.50 -14.57
CA ASP A 2 67.86 18.90 -13.80
C ASP A 2 67.20 17.86 -12.90
N GLU A 3 67.51 16.61 -13.23
CA GLU A 3 67.08 15.39 -12.57
C GLU A 3 68.04 14.99 -11.44
N ASP A 4 67.52 14.10 -10.60
CA ASP A 4 68.22 13.06 -9.83
C ASP A 4 69.10 13.44 -8.63
N VAL A 5 68.50 13.28 -7.44
CA VAL A 5 69.22 12.86 -6.23
C VAL A 5 68.35 11.90 -5.39
N LEU A 6 68.76 10.63 -5.39
CA LEU A 6 68.65 9.60 -4.34
C LEU A 6 67.30 8.89 -4.09
N ALA A 7 67.13 7.80 -4.85
CA ALA A 7 66.46 6.59 -4.38
C ALA A 7 67.18 6.02 -3.14
N SER A 8 66.55 6.12 -1.97
CA SER A 8 66.95 5.41 -0.75
C SER A 8 66.19 4.08 -0.67
N GLY A 9 66.65 3.11 -1.47
CA GLY A 9 66.43 1.70 -1.17
C GLY A 9 67.33 1.30 -0.01
N GLY A 10 66.75 0.87 1.10
CA GLY A 10 67.54 0.40 2.25
C GLY A 10 66.79 0.28 3.57
N TYR A 11 65.54 -0.21 3.56
CA TYR A 11 64.76 -0.44 4.79
C TYR A 11 64.11 -1.83 4.81
N LEU A 12 64.81 -2.85 4.30
CA LEU A 12 64.27 -4.22 4.20
C LEU A 12 65.23 -5.33 4.64
N GLU A 13 66.06 -5.10 5.66
CA GLU A 13 66.75 -6.20 6.34
C GLU A 13 66.78 -5.96 7.84
N MET A 14 65.78 -6.50 8.55
CA MET A 14 65.84 -7.09 9.89
C MET A 14 64.41 -7.56 10.27
N VAL A 15 63.92 -8.63 9.64
CA VAL A 15 62.59 -9.20 9.95
C VAL A 15 62.78 -10.59 10.55
N ASN A 16 62.88 -10.66 11.88
CA ASN A 16 62.62 -11.91 12.60
C ASN A 16 61.11 -12.07 12.68
N ALA A 17 60.56 -13.00 11.88
CA ALA A 17 59.13 -13.25 11.70
C ALA A 17 58.44 -13.93 12.92
N GLU A 18 58.81 -13.57 14.14
CA GLU A 18 58.25 -14.15 15.37
C GLU A 18 57.50 -13.15 16.26
N ASP A 19 57.46 -11.86 15.91
CA ASP A 19 56.73 -10.85 16.69
C ASP A 19 55.34 -10.56 16.06
N PRO A 20 54.23 -10.96 16.71
CA PRO A 20 52.87 -10.69 16.27
C PRO A 20 52.58 -9.20 16.06
N PHE A 21 53.33 -8.32 16.73
CA PHE A 21 53.19 -6.88 16.59
C PHE A 21 53.74 -6.38 15.24
N GLN A 22 54.84 -6.94 14.76
CA GLN A 22 55.40 -6.61 13.44
C GLN A 22 54.44 -7.05 12.32
N GLU A 23 53.83 -8.22 12.46
CA GLU A 23 52.81 -8.71 11.52
C GLU A 23 51.59 -7.77 11.47
N ALA A 24 51.17 -7.24 12.62
CA ALA A 24 50.07 -6.27 12.69
C ALA A 24 50.42 -4.92 12.03
N ILE A 25 51.69 -4.46 12.12
CA ILE A 25 52.18 -3.27 11.41
C ILE A 25 52.07 -3.46 9.89
N VAL A 26 52.59 -4.58 9.38
CA VAL A 26 52.53 -4.89 7.94
C VAL A 26 51.08 -4.93 7.46
N LYS A 27 50.20 -5.64 8.16
CA LYS A 27 48.75 -5.70 7.83
C LYS A 27 48.08 -4.33 7.89
N SER A 28 48.46 -3.48 8.83
CA SER A 28 47.92 -2.12 8.95
C SER A 28 48.31 -1.25 7.76
N LEU A 29 49.55 -1.39 7.27
CA LEU A 29 50.06 -0.67 6.10
C LEU A 29 49.39 -1.17 4.81
N GLU A 30 49.23 -2.49 4.65
CA GLU A 30 48.58 -3.10 3.49
C GLU A 30 47.09 -2.72 3.37
N ILE A 31 46.36 -2.70 4.50
CA ILE A 31 44.91 -2.44 4.52
C ILE A 31 44.61 -0.94 4.62
N GLY A 32 45.60 -0.11 5.00
CA GLY A 32 45.41 1.33 5.23
C GLY A 32 44.51 1.64 6.43
N SER A 33 44.45 0.75 7.43
CA SER A 33 43.61 0.89 8.62
C SER A 33 44.40 0.55 9.87
N VAL A 34 44.27 1.36 10.93
CA VAL A 34 44.95 1.16 12.23
C VAL A 34 44.39 -0.01 13.05
N MET A 35 43.28 -0.61 12.60
CA MET A 35 42.55 -1.65 13.34
C MET A 35 43.39 -2.89 13.68
N PRO A 36 44.29 -3.41 12.83
CA PRO A 36 45.16 -4.54 13.18
C PRO A 36 46.07 -4.23 14.38
N LEU A 37 46.61 -3.02 14.47
CA LEU A 37 47.47 -2.59 15.59
C LEU A 37 46.69 -2.49 16.90
N VAL A 38 45.49 -1.89 16.85
CA VAL A 38 44.61 -1.76 18.03
C VAL A 38 44.21 -3.13 18.57
N LYS A 39 43.98 -4.12 17.70
CA LYS A 39 43.67 -5.50 18.10
C LYS A 39 44.85 -6.16 18.83
N GLU A 40 46.07 -5.98 18.35
CA GLU A 40 47.24 -6.57 18.98
C GLU A 40 47.56 -5.90 20.33
N GLU A 41 47.44 -4.57 20.42
CA GLU A 41 47.56 -3.85 21.69
C GLU A 41 46.54 -4.34 22.72
N LEU A 42 45.27 -4.49 22.30
CA LEU A 42 44.21 -4.98 23.18
C LEU A 42 44.50 -6.41 23.66
N LYS A 43 44.99 -7.28 22.78
CA LYS A 43 45.36 -8.65 23.11
C LYS A 43 46.49 -8.70 24.14
N LEU A 44 47.55 -7.92 23.95
CA LEU A 44 48.66 -7.81 24.91
C LEU A 44 48.18 -7.27 26.26
N LYS A 45 47.32 -6.25 26.26
CA LYS A 45 46.75 -5.68 27.49
C LYS A 45 45.92 -6.70 28.27
N ILE A 46 45.12 -7.51 27.58
CA ILE A 46 44.35 -8.60 28.18
C ILE A 46 45.28 -9.68 28.75
N GLN A 47 46.31 -10.08 28.01
CA GLN A 47 47.27 -11.10 28.48
C GLN A 47 48.06 -10.60 29.70
N SER A 48 48.58 -9.38 29.66
CA SER A 48 49.31 -8.77 30.78
C SER A 48 48.45 -8.70 32.05
N ARG A 49 47.18 -8.30 31.93
CA ARG A 49 46.24 -8.29 33.05
C ARG A 49 45.97 -9.68 33.61
N ARG A 50 45.85 -10.70 32.75
CA ARG A 50 45.63 -12.08 33.19
C ARG A 50 46.85 -12.61 33.97
N LEU A 51 48.05 -12.36 33.46
CA LEU A 51 49.28 -12.78 34.12
C LEU A 51 49.47 -12.09 35.48
N SER A 52 49.14 -10.80 35.60
CA SER A 52 49.21 -10.09 36.89
C SER A 52 48.18 -10.59 37.91
N GLU A 53 47.05 -11.12 37.43
CA GLU A 53 46.04 -11.81 38.26
C GLU A 53 46.39 -13.29 38.52
N GLY A 54 47.57 -13.76 38.11
CA GLY A 54 48.02 -15.16 38.27
C GLY A 54 47.31 -16.16 37.34
N ARG A 55 46.55 -15.68 36.35
CA ARG A 55 45.91 -16.52 35.34
C ARG A 55 46.89 -16.77 34.20
N GLY A 56 47.03 -18.02 33.78
CA GLY A 56 47.88 -18.38 32.63
C GLY A 56 47.45 -17.73 31.31
N GLU A 57 48.32 -17.86 30.29
CA GLU A 57 48.09 -17.34 28.95
C GLU A 57 46.78 -17.85 28.33
N LEU A 58 46.07 -16.97 27.61
CA LEU A 58 44.82 -17.30 26.94
C LEU A 58 45.08 -18.17 25.71
N LYS A 59 44.71 -19.45 25.78
CA LYS A 59 44.66 -20.37 24.64
C LYS A 59 43.22 -20.48 24.13
N VAL A 60 43.01 -20.22 22.83
CA VAL A 60 41.70 -20.37 22.19
C VAL A 60 41.68 -21.71 21.46
N GLU A 61 40.87 -22.64 21.93
CA GLU A 61 40.66 -23.93 21.26
C GLU A 61 39.50 -23.81 20.27
N PHE A 62 39.79 -24.01 18.97
CA PHE A 62 38.76 -24.02 17.93
C PHE A 62 38.22 -25.44 17.75
N THR A 63 37.11 -25.76 18.42
CA THR A 63 36.38 -27.01 18.19
C THR A 63 35.52 -26.90 16.93
N SER A 64 35.64 -27.87 16.01
CA SER A 64 34.78 -27.95 14.82
C SER A 64 33.32 -28.21 15.20
N PRO A 65 32.33 -27.56 14.56
CA PRO A 65 30.93 -27.75 14.90
C PRO A 65 30.44 -29.17 14.56
N PRO A 66 29.62 -29.81 15.43
CA PRO A 66 29.09 -31.14 15.17
C PRO A 66 28.10 -31.14 14.00
N LYS A 67 28.24 -32.12 13.09
CA LYS A 67 27.30 -32.36 11.98
C LYS A 67 26.10 -33.16 12.48
N TYR A 68 24.95 -32.53 12.69
CA TYR A 68 23.68 -33.23 12.97
C TYR A 68 23.06 -33.81 11.69
N GLU A 69 22.41 -34.97 11.80
CA GLU A 69 21.73 -35.65 10.69
C GLU A 69 20.33 -35.05 10.42
N VAL A 70 20.23 -34.11 9.48
CA VAL A 70 19.01 -33.29 9.20
C VAL A 70 18.01 -33.95 8.23
N LYS A 71 18.17 -35.22 7.85
CA LYS A 71 17.43 -35.77 6.68
C LYS A 71 15.92 -35.95 6.89
N GLN A 72 15.49 -36.39 8.08
CA GLN A 72 14.09 -36.77 8.29
C GLN A 72 13.21 -35.55 8.61
N GLU A 73 13.69 -34.65 9.46
CA GLU A 73 13.00 -33.42 9.86
C GLU A 73 12.77 -32.46 8.67
N ARG A 74 13.72 -32.38 7.73
CA ARG A 74 13.61 -31.55 6.52
C ARG A 74 12.43 -31.97 5.63
N SER A 75 12.23 -33.28 5.45
CA SER A 75 11.17 -33.82 4.59
C SER A 75 9.76 -33.52 5.13
N GLU A 76 9.57 -33.57 6.45
CA GLU A 76 8.28 -33.23 7.07
C GLU A 76 8.00 -31.73 6.99
N THR A 77 9.02 -30.90 7.17
CA THR A 77 8.88 -29.44 7.02
C THR A 77 8.53 -29.07 5.59
N ASP A 78 9.15 -29.71 4.59
CA ASP A 78 8.89 -29.44 3.17
C ASP A 78 7.44 -29.82 2.80
N ASN A 79 6.93 -30.96 3.29
CA ASN A 79 5.54 -31.36 3.09
C ASN A 79 4.54 -30.39 3.74
N LYS A 80 4.83 -29.88 4.94
CA LYS A 80 4.02 -28.85 5.62
C LYS A 80 4.01 -27.53 4.85
N ILE A 81 5.14 -27.15 4.26
CA ILE A 81 5.26 -25.95 3.42
C ILE A 81 4.43 -26.11 2.14
N GLU A 82 4.54 -27.24 1.45
CA GLU A 82 3.79 -27.48 0.20
C GLU A 82 2.28 -27.55 0.42
N THR A 83 1.83 -28.19 1.50
CA THR A 83 0.40 -28.19 1.87
C THR A 83 -0.12 -26.79 2.18
N ARG A 84 0.66 -25.97 2.92
CA ARG A 84 0.33 -24.56 3.18
C ARG A 84 0.25 -23.74 1.88
N LYS A 85 1.22 -23.90 0.97
CA LYS A 85 1.21 -23.23 -0.35
C LYS A 85 -0.02 -23.63 -1.16
N LYS A 86 -0.37 -24.91 -1.20
CA LYS A 86 -1.56 -25.41 -1.90
C LYS A 86 -2.85 -24.80 -1.34
N ARG A 87 -3.00 -24.78 0.00
CA ARG A 87 -4.16 -24.16 0.67
C ARG A 87 -4.23 -22.66 0.42
N ASN A 88 -3.10 -21.95 0.48
CA ASN A 88 -3.04 -20.52 0.20
C ASN A 88 -3.41 -20.23 -1.26
N ARG A 89 -2.91 -21.03 -2.22
CA ARG A 89 -3.27 -20.91 -3.64
C ARG A 89 -4.78 -21.09 -3.86
N GLN A 90 -5.39 -22.10 -3.24
CA GLN A 90 -6.84 -22.30 -3.30
C GLN A 90 -7.61 -21.12 -2.69
N SER A 91 -7.16 -20.62 -1.54
CA SER A 91 -7.80 -19.50 -0.85
C SER A 91 -7.68 -18.20 -1.65
N ALA A 92 -6.52 -17.94 -2.25
CA ALA A 92 -6.29 -16.79 -3.11
C ALA A 92 -7.15 -16.85 -4.37
N SER A 93 -7.28 -18.02 -5.00
CA SER A 93 -8.18 -18.24 -6.13
C SER A 93 -9.64 -17.97 -5.76
N LYS A 94 -10.12 -18.52 -4.64
CA LYS A 94 -11.48 -18.26 -4.12
C LYS A 94 -11.72 -16.79 -3.83
N SER A 95 -10.76 -16.11 -3.20
CA SER A 95 -10.85 -14.68 -2.90
C SER A 95 -10.95 -13.83 -4.17
N ARG A 96 -10.08 -14.10 -5.16
CA ARG A 96 -10.13 -13.44 -6.47
C ARG A 96 -11.45 -13.69 -7.19
N GLN A 97 -11.94 -14.93 -7.17
CA GLN A 97 -13.22 -15.28 -7.77
C GLN A 97 -14.39 -14.57 -7.09
N LYS A 98 -14.38 -14.48 -5.75
CA LYS A 98 -15.41 -13.76 -4.98
C LYS A 98 -15.41 -12.27 -5.32
N ARG A 99 -14.23 -11.65 -5.41
CA ARG A 99 -14.08 -10.25 -5.83
C ARG A 99 -14.64 -10.03 -7.22
N LYS A 100 -14.27 -10.88 -8.19
CA LYS A 100 -14.77 -10.81 -9.57
C LYS A 100 -16.29 -10.95 -9.63
N GLY A 101 -16.86 -11.94 -8.94
CA GLY A 101 -18.32 -12.14 -8.90
C GLY A 101 -19.06 -10.98 -8.23
N HIS A 102 -18.47 -10.35 -7.21
CA HIS A 102 -19.05 -9.16 -6.60
C HIS A 102 -19.03 -7.96 -7.55
N GLU A 103 -17.92 -7.74 -8.25
CA GLU A 103 -17.79 -6.69 -9.27
C GLU A 103 -18.81 -6.89 -10.40
N GLU A 104 -18.93 -8.11 -10.93
CA GLU A 104 -19.94 -8.46 -11.93
C GLU A 104 -21.37 -8.22 -11.42
N SER A 105 -21.65 -8.53 -10.16
CA SER A 105 -22.97 -8.28 -9.55
C SER A 105 -23.27 -6.78 -9.45
N ILE A 106 -22.28 -5.96 -9.08
CA ILE A 106 -22.44 -4.51 -9.02
C ILE A 106 -22.69 -3.95 -10.42
N LEU A 107 -21.91 -4.38 -11.42
CA LEU A 107 -22.07 -3.91 -12.80
C LEU A 107 -23.46 -4.25 -13.35
N LYS A 108 -23.97 -5.45 -13.10
CA LYS A 108 -25.34 -5.85 -13.48
C LYS A 108 -26.40 -4.98 -12.81
N GLU A 109 -26.23 -4.64 -11.53
CA GLU A 109 -27.19 -3.76 -10.85
C GLU A 109 -27.12 -2.33 -11.41
N VAL A 110 -25.92 -1.82 -11.72
CA VAL A 110 -25.76 -0.51 -12.37
C VAL A 110 -26.47 -0.48 -13.72
N GLU A 111 -26.27 -1.49 -14.56
CA GLU A 111 -26.92 -1.60 -15.87
C GLU A 111 -28.46 -1.64 -15.73
N LYS A 112 -28.96 -2.46 -14.80
CA LYS A 112 -30.40 -2.54 -14.50
C LYS A 112 -30.96 -1.18 -14.06
N GLN A 113 -30.29 -0.49 -13.14
CA GLN A 113 -30.73 0.82 -12.67
C GLN A 113 -30.69 1.88 -13.78
N GLN A 114 -29.68 1.84 -14.66
CA GLN A 114 -29.61 2.72 -15.83
C GLN A 114 -30.77 2.47 -16.80
N ALA A 115 -31.12 1.21 -17.06
CA ALA A 115 -32.25 0.87 -17.91
C ALA A 115 -33.59 1.35 -17.31
N ILE A 116 -33.81 1.14 -16.01
CA ILE A 116 -35.00 1.64 -15.30
C ILE A 116 -35.06 3.16 -15.38
N HIS A 117 -33.95 3.84 -15.11
CA HIS A 117 -33.88 5.29 -15.16
C HIS A 117 -34.18 5.83 -16.56
N ALA A 118 -33.64 5.22 -17.61
CA ALA A 118 -33.94 5.60 -18.99
C ALA A 118 -35.44 5.47 -19.31
N ASN A 119 -36.07 4.36 -18.91
CA ASN A 119 -37.51 4.15 -19.09
C ASN A 119 -38.34 5.20 -18.34
N LEU A 120 -38.00 5.49 -17.08
CA LEU A 120 -38.68 6.51 -16.29
C LEU A 120 -38.54 7.91 -16.90
N GLN A 121 -37.37 8.24 -17.46
CA GLN A 121 -37.18 9.51 -18.14
C GLN A 121 -38.07 9.65 -19.38
N ILE A 122 -38.22 8.57 -20.16
CA ILE A 122 -39.14 8.53 -21.31
C ILE A 122 -40.58 8.76 -20.84
N GLU A 123 -41.01 8.05 -19.80
CA GLU A 123 -42.37 8.19 -19.25
C GLU A 123 -42.64 9.60 -18.72
N VAL A 124 -41.72 10.16 -17.94
CA VAL A 124 -41.81 11.54 -17.44
C VAL A 124 -41.94 12.54 -18.58
N ASN A 125 -41.18 12.37 -19.66
CA ASN A 125 -41.26 13.26 -20.82
C ASN A 125 -42.59 13.11 -21.57
N SER A 126 -43.08 11.87 -21.73
CA SER A 126 -44.41 11.61 -22.30
C SER A 126 -45.52 12.31 -21.50
N LEU A 127 -45.53 12.12 -20.18
CA LEU A 127 -46.52 12.74 -19.29
C LEU A 127 -46.43 14.27 -19.31
N ARG A 128 -45.22 14.84 -19.35
CA ARG A 128 -45.03 16.30 -19.50
C ARG A 128 -45.59 16.81 -20.82
N ASN A 129 -45.41 16.07 -21.91
CA ASN A 129 -45.96 16.45 -23.22
C ASN A 129 -47.48 16.40 -23.22
N ILE A 130 -48.08 15.34 -22.66
CA ILE A 130 -49.53 15.21 -22.50
C ILE A 130 -50.08 16.36 -21.64
N LYS A 131 -49.45 16.64 -20.49
CA LYS A 131 -49.83 17.77 -19.62
C LYS A 131 -49.82 19.09 -20.38
N LYS A 132 -48.74 19.40 -21.12
CA LYS A 132 -48.63 20.61 -21.92
C LYS A 132 -49.73 20.69 -22.98
N LEU A 133 -50.00 19.59 -23.68
CA LEU A 133 -51.04 19.52 -24.70
C LEU A 133 -52.43 19.83 -24.11
N LEU A 134 -52.75 19.22 -22.96
CA LEU A 134 -54.01 19.45 -22.26
C LEU A 134 -54.13 20.90 -21.78
N GLN A 135 -53.06 21.45 -21.19
CA GLN A 135 -53.01 22.85 -20.77
C GLN A 135 -53.29 23.80 -21.95
N VAL A 136 -52.64 23.60 -23.10
CA VAL A 136 -52.89 24.40 -24.30
C VAL A 136 -54.34 24.29 -24.76
N ARG A 137 -54.92 23.08 -24.78
CA ARG A 137 -56.30 22.84 -25.21
C ARG A 137 -57.31 23.51 -24.28
N ILE A 138 -57.10 23.38 -22.97
CA ILE A 138 -57.93 24.01 -21.94
C ILE A 138 -57.83 25.53 -22.05
N SER A 139 -56.62 26.10 -22.14
CA SER A 139 -56.43 27.55 -22.29
C SER A 139 -57.15 28.10 -23.53
N LYS A 140 -57.07 27.40 -24.67
CA LYS A 140 -57.80 27.77 -25.90
C LYS A 140 -59.32 27.76 -25.71
N HIS A 141 -59.86 26.75 -25.01
CA HIS A 141 -61.28 26.68 -24.70
C HIS A 141 -61.71 27.80 -23.76
N LEU A 142 -60.96 28.02 -22.67
CA LEU A 142 -61.26 29.05 -21.68
C LEU A 142 -61.24 30.46 -22.27
N ALA A 143 -60.34 30.75 -23.20
CA ALA A 143 -60.30 32.03 -23.92
C ALA A 143 -61.58 32.34 -24.70
N LYS A 144 -62.35 31.30 -25.09
CA LYS A 144 -63.60 31.42 -25.83
C LYS A 144 -64.84 31.16 -24.98
N CYS A 145 -64.67 30.74 -23.72
CA CYS A 145 -65.76 30.28 -22.87
C CYS A 145 -66.27 31.42 -21.97
N PRO A 146 -67.50 31.92 -22.17
CA PRO A 146 -68.02 33.07 -21.43
C PRO A 146 -68.27 32.79 -19.94
N LYS A 147 -68.37 31.52 -19.52
CA LYS A 147 -68.69 31.14 -18.13
C LYS A 147 -67.48 31.04 -17.19
N TYR A 148 -66.26 30.86 -17.70
CA TYR A 148 -65.08 30.50 -16.88
C TYR A 148 -63.91 31.50 -16.95
N GLY A 149 -64.02 32.58 -17.72
CA GLY A 149 -62.94 33.56 -17.93
C GLY A 149 -62.44 34.29 -16.66
N LYS A 150 -63.17 34.24 -15.54
CA LYS A 150 -62.78 34.86 -14.26
C LYS A 150 -62.09 33.93 -13.25
N VAL A 151 -62.08 32.62 -13.45
CA VAL A 151 -61.71 31.65 -12.39
C VAL A 151 -60.19 31.36 -12.33
N MET A 152 -59.42 31.65 -13.38
CA MET A 152 -58.05 31.13 -13.52
C MET A 152 -56.90 32.11 -13.18
N SER A 153 -57.15 33.37 -12.82
CA SER A 153 -56.07 34.29 -12.42
C SER A 153 -55.47 33.98 -11.03
N GLN A 154 -56.03 33.02 -10.28
CA GLN A 154 -55.64 32.75 -8.89
C GLN A 154 -55.14 31.32 -8.61
N GLN A 155 -55.05 30.43 -9.61
CA GLN A 155 -54.62 29.04 -9.38
C GLN A 155 -53.47 28.64 -10.32
N THR A 156 -52.32 29.28 -10.15
CA THR A 156 -51.02 28.73 -10.55
C THR A 156 -50.17 28.43 -9.32
N ASN A 157 -50.78 27.82 -8.29
CA ASN A 157 -49.99 27.20 -7.23
C ASN A 157 -49.53 25.83 -7.74
N MET A 158 -48.24 25.74 -8.09
CA MET A 158 -47.57 24.45 -8.24
C MET A 158 -47.87 23.60 -7.01
N ASN A 159 -48.19 22.32 -7.21
CA ASN A 159 -48.54 21.41 -6.13
C ASN A 159 -47.39 21.43 -5.08
N PRO A 160 -47.64 21.76 -3.79
CA PRO A 160 -46.59 21.86 -2.78
C PRO A 160 -45.73 20.60 -2.65
N LEU A 161 -46.30 19.44 -2.98
CA LEU A 161 -45.63 18.15 -3.09
C LEU A 161 -44.51 18.13 -4.14
N ASP A 162 -44.64 18.85 -5.25
CA ASP A 162 -43.58 18.93 -6.26
C ASP A 162 -42.40 19.77 -5.73
N LYS A 163 -42.66 20.87 -5.01
CA LYS A 163 -41.61 21.76 -4.49
C LYS A 163 -40.72 21.05 -3.46
N GLU A 164 -41.35 20.38 -2.50
CA GLU A 164 -40.66 19.64 -1.44
C GLU A 164 -39.89 18.43 -1.98
N ALA A 165 -40.43 17.73 -2.99
CA ALA A 165 -39.75 16.62 -3.66
C ALA A 165 -38.52 17.10 -4.48
N TRP A 166 -38.62 18.23 -5.18
CA TRP A 166 -37.49 18.84 -5.87
C TRP A 166 -36.43 19.37 -4.91
N GLU A 167 -36.81 19.92 -3.75
CA GLU A 167 -35.89 20.34 -2.69
C GLU A 167 -35.14 19.12 -2.09
N ARG A 168 -35.86 18.05 -1.75
CA ARG A 168 -35.25 16.79 -1.24
C ARG A 168 -34.31 16.15 -2.27
N LEU A 169 -34.68 16.11 -3.55
CA LEU A 169 -33.79 15.63 -4.63
C LEU A 169 -32.55 16.52 -4.81
N ARG A 170 -32.69 17.84 -4.62
CA ARG A 170 -31.56 18.79 -4.64
C ARG A 170 -30.61 18.55 -3.45
N GLU A 171 -31.13 18.21 -2.27
CA GLU A 171 -30.32 17.81 -1.12
C GLU A 171 -29.60 16.48 -1.36
N VAL A 172 -30.29 15.45 -1.87
CA VAL A 172 -29.65 14.16 -2.24
C VAL A 172 -28.52 14.37 -3.26
N ARG A 173 -28.68 15.31 -4.21
CA ARG A 173 -27.62 15.70 -5.16
C ARG A 173 -26.43 16.40 -4.49
N LYS A 174 -26.65 17.19 -3.42
CA LYS A 174 -25.57 17.75 -2.59
C LYS A 174 -24.80 16.64 -1.85
N PHE A 175 -25.49 15.61 -1.36
CA PHE A 175 -24.83 14.45 -0.74
C PHE A 175 -24.09 13.56 -1.74
N GLY A 176 -24.61 13.40 -2.96
CA GLY A 176 -23.89 12.73 -4.05
C GLY A 176 -22.63 13.49 -4.50
N ALA A 177 -22.67 14.82 -4.51
CA ALA A 177 -21.52 15.68 -4.80
C ALA A 177 -20.51 15.73 -3.64
N LEU A 178 -20.97 15.65 -2.38
CA LEU A 178 -20.09 15.48 -1.21
C LEU A 178 -19.42 14.10 -1.22
N SER A 179 -20.11 13.03 -1.65
CA SER A 179 -19.52 11.70 -1.77
C SER A 179 -18.41 11.64 -2.84
N THR A 180 -18.63 12.22 -4.02
CA THR A 180 -17.60 12.31 -5.06
C THR A 180 -16.50 13.32 -4.74
N SER A 181 -16.80 14.43 -4.04
CA SER A 181 -15.81 15.40 -3.56
C SER A 181 -14.95 14.85 -2.42
N ILE A 182 -15.51 14.08 -1.49
CA ILE A 182 -14.77 13.45 -0.39
C ILE A 182 -13.89 12.32 -0.96
N LEU A 183 -14.40 11.54 -1.93
CA LEU A 183 -13.60 10.51 -2.60
C LEU A 183 -12.47 11.10 -3.47
N ASN A 184 -12.70 12.23 -4.16
CA ASN A 184 -11.68 12.90 -4.98
C ASN A 184 -10.68 13.75 -4.18
N SER A 185 -11.07 14.28 -3.01
CA SER A 185 -10.17 15.04 -2.12
C SER A 185 -9.38 14.14 -1.17
N ALA A 186 -9.89 12.96 -0.83
CA ALA A 186 -9.16 11.98 -0.03
C ALA A 186 -8.07 11.24 -0.82
N PHE A 187 -8.15 11.19 -2.15
CA PHE A 187 -7.16 10.51 -2.99
C PHE A 187 -6.88 11.24 -4.32
N PRO A 188 -6.17 12.39 -4.29
CA PRO A 188 -5.62 12.96 -5.52
C PRO A 188 -4.41 12.11 -5.93
N ASN A 189 -4.56 11.29 -6.97
CA ASN A 189 -3.47 10.58 -7.67
C ASN A 189 -2.49 9.78 -6.78
N THR A 190 -2.97 8.71 -6.13
CA THR A 190 -2.05 7.64 -5.70
C THR A 190 -2.53 6.27 -6.19
N PRO A 191 -1.65 5.43 -6.74
CA PRO A 191 -2.00 4.05 -7.06
C PRO A 191 -2.29 3.32 -5.75
N VAL A 192 -3.56 2.98 -5.55
CA VAL A 192 -4.09 2.42 -4.30
C VAL A 192 -3.45 1.06 -4.01
N GLN A 193 -2.41 1.07 -3.16
CA GLN A 193 -1.90 -0.13 -2.49
C GLN A 193 -2.74 -0.39 -1.24
N TRP A 194 -3.67 -1.33 -1.32
CA TRP A 194 -4.50 -1.78 -0.20
C TRP A 194 -3.66 -2.62 0.79
N LYS A 195 -3.04 -1.96 1.77
CA LYS A 195 -2.61 -2.61 3.01
C LYS A 195 -3.76 -2.58 4.01
N ILE A 196 -4.54 -3.66 4.03
CA ILE A 196 -5.53 -3.89 5.09
C ILE A 196 -4.78 -4.47 6.30
N ALA A 197 -4.62 -3.66 7.34
CA ALA A 197 -4.21 -4.14 8.66
C ALA A 197 -5.39 -4.89 9.28
N ILE A 198 -5.20 -6.19 9.53
CA ILE A 198 -6.17 -7.03 10.23
C ILE A 198 -5.84 -6.93 11.72
N PRO A 199 -6.77 -6.50 12.60
CA PRO A 199 -6.55 -6.55 14.03
C PRO A 199 -6.59 -8.01 14.48
N THR A 200 -5.50 -8.47 15.08
CA THR A 200 -5.42 -9.77 15.75
C THR A 200 -6.20 -9.69 17.05
N ALA A 201 -7.35 -10.38 17.12
CA ALA A 201 -8.05 -10.63 18.36
C ALA A 201 -7.31 -11.71 19.16
N THR A 202 -7.11 -11.42 20.45
CA THR A 202 -6.48 -12.25 21.48
C THR A 202 -7.47 -13.26 22.05
#